data_AF-A0A938K2K1-F1
#
_entry.id   AF-A0A938K2K1-F1
#
_cell.length_a   1.000
_cell.length_b   1.000
_cell.length_c   1.000
_cell.angle_alpha   90.00
_cell.angle_beta   90.00
_cell.angle_gamma   90.00
#
_symmetry.space_group_name_H-M   'P 1'
#
loop_
_entity.id
_entity.type
_entity.pdbx_description
1 polymer ?
#
loop_
_entity_poly.entity_id
_entity_poly.type
_entity_poly.pdbx_seq_one_letter_code
_entity_poly.pdbx_strand_id
1 'polypeptide(L)'
;MPSAKAISWAKLRVGLMALVALAILAVLIFLLTGTGSVFRDYAVIRTYMRDSGGLSENAPVRLNGILIGHVESVRLSNLPDSGRTVEVAVLVEERFLREIPADSTAAISAANLLGDKFINITK
;
A
#
# COMPACT_ATOMS: atom_id res chain seq x y z
N MET A 1 5.22 43.09 40.92
CA MET A 1 6.05 42.65 39.78
C MET A 1 6.44 41.20 40.00
N PRO A 2 5.98 40.23 39.19
CA PRO A 2 6.27 38.82 39.43
C PRO A 2 7.76 38.53 39.25
N SER A 3 8.34 37.75 40.18
CA SER A 3 9.76 37.40 40.25
C SER A 3 10.22 36.63 39.01
N ALA A 4 11.35 37.02 38.42
CA ALA A 4 11.94 36.41 37.21
C ALA A 4 12.13 34.88 37.31
N LYS A 5 12.28 34.33 38.54
CA LYS A 5 12.33 32.87 38.79
C LYS A 5 11.05 32.15 38.38
N ALA A 6 9.87 32.74 38.63
CA ALA A 6 8.58 32.13 38.31
C ALA A 6 8.36 32.02 36.78
N ILE A 7 8.87 33.00 36.03
CA ILE A 7 8.77 33.05 34.57
C ILE A 7 9.64 31.96 33.91
N SER A 8 10.83 31.69 34.47
CA SER A 8 11.72 30.62 34.00
C SER A 8 11.11 29.23 34.21
N TRP A 9 10.51 28.99 35.38
CA TRP A 9 9.85 27.72 35.70
C TRP A 9 8.62 27.44 34.85
N ALA A 10 7.82 28.48 34.54
CA ALA A 10 6.67 28.36 33.65
C ALA A 10 7.11 27.99 32.22
N LYS A 11 8.15 28.65 31.67
CA LYS A 11 8.69 28.36 30.34
C LYS A 11 9.22 26.92 30.21
N LEU A 12 9.90 26.41 31.24
CA LEU A 12 10.41 25.04 31.26
C LEU A 12 9.26 24.00 31.22
N ARG A 13 8.19 24.23 32.00
CA ARG A 13 7.01 23.34 31.99
C ARG A 13 6.31 23.31 30.64
N VAL A 14 6.16 24.47 30.00
CA VAL A 14 5.55 24.55 28.66
C VAL A 14 6.40 23.82 27.62
N GLY A 15 7.73 23.99 27.66
CA GLY A 15 8.64 23.26 26.79
C GLY A 15 8.57 21.74 26.99
N LEU A 16 8.50 21.27 28.24
CA LEU A 16 8.35 19.85 28.55
C LEU A 16 7.02 19.29 28.05
N MET A 17 5.90 20.02 28.24
CA MET A 17 4.59 19.60 27.74
C MET A 17 4.58 19.51 26.20
N ALA A 18 5.19 20.50 25.52
CA ALA A 18 5.32 20.47 24.07
C ALA A 18 6.16 19.27 23.59
N LEU A 19 7.24 18.94 24.30
CA LEU A 19 8.10 17.80 23.96
C LEU A 19 7.39 16.45 24.17
N VAL A 20 6.61 16.32 25.25
CA VAL A 20 5.76 15.14 25.48
C VAL A 20 4.69 15.01 24.40
N ALA A 21 4.01 16.11 24.02
CA ALA A 21 3.01 16.09 22.95
C ALA A 21 3.63 15.67 21.60
N LEU A 22 4.82 16.17 21.27
CA LEU A 22 5.59 15.77 20.09
C LEU A 22 5.97 14.28 20.12
N ALA A 23 6.40 13.78 21.28
CA ALA A 23 6.74 12.36 21.44
C ALA A 23 5.50 11.47 21.25
N ILE A 24 4.36 11.83 21.82
CA ILE A 24 3.10 11.11 21.63
C ILE A 24 2.69 11.13 20.16
N LEU A 25 2.75 12.29 19.50
CA LEU A 25 2.45 12.41 18.08
C LEU A 25 3.35 11.53 17.22
N ALA A 26 4.66 11.51 17.49
CA ALA A 26 5.61 10.66 16.78
C ALA A 26 5.30 9.16 16.96
N VAL A 27 4.96 8.74 18.18
CA VAL A 27 4.55 7.36 18.49
C VAL A 27 3.25 7.00 17.76
N LEU A 28 2.27 7.90 17.73
CA LEU A 28 1.02 7.69 16.99
C LEU A 28 1.26 7.54 15.49
N ILE A 29 2.07 8.42 14.89
CA ILE A 29 2.44 8.29 13.47
C ILE A 29 3.10 6.94 13.23
N PHE A 30 4.05 6.54 14.08
CA PHE A 30 4.72 5.25 13.95
C PHE A 30 3.76 4.05 14.08
N LEU A 31 2.81 4.11 15.01
CA LEU A 31 1.78 3.08 15.20
C LEU A 31 0.79 3.01 14.04
N LEU A 32 0.36 4.16 13.50
CA LEU A 32 -0.62 4.24 12.41
C LEU A 32 0.00 3.90 11.05
N THR A 33 1.24 4.29 10.80
CA THR A 33 1.97 3.91 9.58
C THR A 33 2.26 2.40 9.58
N GLY A 34 2.36 1.78 10.75
CA GLY A 34 2.70 0.36 10.90
C GLY A 34 4.12 0.05 10.40
N THR A 35 4.59 -1.18 10.62
CA THR A 35 5.87 -1.68 10.08
C THR A 35 5.86 -1.86 8.54
N GLY A 36 4.95 -1.17 7.86
CA GLY A 36 4.70 -1.22 6.41
C GLY A 36 5.73 -0.41 5.62
N SER A 37 6.95 -0.91 5.55
CA SER A 37 7.85 -0.77 4.39
C SER A 37 7.96 0.58 3.70
N VAL A 38 8.50 1.56 4.40
CA VAL A 38 9.15 2.70 3.72
C VAL A 38 10.39 2.26 2.92
N PHE A 39 10.87 1.02 3.14
CA PHE A 39 12.09 0.43 2.57
C PHE A 39 11.89 -0.94 1.91
N ARG A 40 10.69 -1.31 1.45
CA ARG A 40 10.57 -2.49 0.57
C ARG A 40 10.70 -2.04 -0.87
N ASP A 41 11.63 -2.65 -1.58
CA ASP A 41 11.72 -2.50 -3.03
C ASP A 41 10.53 -3.22 -3.66
N TYR A 42 9.76 -2.47 -4.45
CA TYR A 42 8.63 -2.98 -5.22
C TYR A 42 8.99 -2.94 -6.69
N ALA A 43 8.66 -4.02 -7.40
CA ALA A 43 8.73 -4.06 -8.84
C ALA A 43 7.32 -3.93 -9.44
N VAL A 44 7.24 -3.18 -10.54
CA VAL A 44 6.00 -3.01 -11.29
C VAL A 44 5.87 -4.15 -12.31
N ILE A 45 4.82 -4.95 -12.18
CA ILE A 45 4.41 -5.96 -13.15
C ILE A 45 3.15 -5.46 -13.85
N ARG A 46 3.14 -5.54 -15.19
CA ARG A 46 1.96 -5.22 -15.99
C ARG A 46 1.27 -6.49 -16.43
N THR A 47 -0.04 -6.55 -16.24
CA THR A 47 -0.88 -7.62 -16.77
C THR A 47 -2.00 -7.03 -17.63
N TYR A 48 -2.49 -7.82 -18.57
CA TYR A 48 -3.53 -7.42 -19.50
C TYR A 48 -4.72 -8.34 -19.40
N MET A 49 -5.91 -7.76 -19.42
CA MET A 49 -7.18 -8.48 -19.26
C MET A 49 -8.27 -7.82 -20.09
N ARG A 50 -9.34 -8.58 -20.36
CA ARG A 50 -10.45 -8.11 -21.21
C ARG A 50 -11.32 -7.06 -20.51
N ASP A 51 -11.44 -7.18 -19.19
CA ASP A 51 -12.25 -6.31 -18.35
C ASP A 51 -11.56 -6.15 -16.98
N SER A 52 -11.79 -4.99 -16.35
CA SER A 52 -11.33 -4.70 -15.00
C SER A 52 -12.16 -5.43 -13.95
N GLY A 53 -13.38 -5.86 -14.29
CA GLY A 53 -14.28 -6.54 -13.38
C GLY A 53 -14.68 -5.70 -12.17
N GLY A 54 -14.42 -4.38 -12.15
CA GLY A 54 -14.59 -3.51 -10.98
C GLY A 54 -13.40 -3.48 -10.01
N LEU A 55 -12.20 -3.86 -10.46
CA LEU A 55 -10.98 -3.77 -9.67
C LEU A 55 -10.67 -2.31 -9.31
N SER A 56 -10.47 -2.05 -8.03
CA SER A 56 -10.12 -0.72 -7.53
C SER A 56 -8.60 -0.53 -7.48
N GLU A 57 -8.16 0.73 -7.55
CA GLU A 57 -6.78 1.08 -7.19
C GLU A 57 -6.49 0.63 -5.75
N ASN A 58 -5.25 0.22 -5.49
CA ASN A 58 -4.83 -0.35 -4.21
C ASN A 58 -5.50 -1.69 -3.83
N ALA A 59 -6.19 -2.36 -4.76
CA ALA A 59 -6.69 -3.72 -4.53
C ALA A 59 -5.52 -4.69 -4.22
N PRO A 60 -5.69 -5.66 -3.31
CA PRO A 60 -4.61 -6.55 -2.93
C PRO A 60 -4.23 -7.50 -4.08
N VAL A 61 -2.94 -7.84 -4.15
CA VAL A 61 -2.44 -8.87 -5.07
C VAL A 61 -1.87 -10.02 -4.26
N ARG A 62 -2.32 -11.22 -4.62
CA ARG A 62 -1.96 -12.45 -3.94
C ARG A 62 -1.27 -13.42 -4.89
N LEU A 63 -0.28 -14.13 -4.38
CA LEU A 63 0.34 -15.28 -5.02
C LEU A 63 -0.07 -16.52 -4.25
N ASN A 64 -0.83 -17.43 -4.87
CA ASN A 64 -1.32 -18.65 -4.22
C ASN A 64 -1.98 -18.38 -2.84
N GLY A 65 -2.71 -17.26 -2.71
CA GLY A 65 -3.37 -16.85 -1.47
C GLY A 65 -2.53 -16.01 -0.50
N ILE A 66 -1.23 -15.84 -0.73
CA ILE A 66 -0.33 -15.00 0.09
C ILE A 66 -0.35 -13.58 -0.43
N LEU A 67 -0.51 -12.57 0.44
CA LEU A 67 -0.43 -11.16 0.05
C LEU A 67 1.02 -10.79 -0.32
N ILE A 68 1.23 -10.35 -1.56
CA ILE A 68 2.56 -10.03 -2.11
C ILE A 68 2.67 -8.58 -2.62
N GLY A 69 1.57 -7.85 -2.66
CA GLY A 69 1.53 -6.56 -3.34
C GLY A 69 0.13 -5.94 -3.43
N HIS A 70 0.03 -4.89 -4.23
CA HIS A 70 -1.22 -4.17 -4.50
C HIS A 70 -1.25 -3.61 -5.92
N VAL A 71 -2.45 -3.30 -6.40
CA VAL A 71 -2.68 -2.68 -7.71
C VAL A 71 -2.30 -1.21 -7.62
N GLU A 72 -1.39 -0.78 -8.50
CA GLU A 72 -0.99 0.62 -8.62
C GLU A 72 -1.99 1.40 -9.47
N SER A 73 -2.38 0.87 -10.63
CA SER A 73 -3.35 1.52 -11.51
C SER A 73 -4.04 0.55 -12.46
N VAL A 74 -5.26 0.92 -12.85
CA VAL A 74 -6.07 0.20 -13.85
C VAL A 74 -6.38 1.18 -14.98
N ARG A 75 -5.99 0.86 -16.20
CA ARG A 75 -6.15 1.74 -17.36
C ARG A 75 -6.65 0.95 -18.56
N LEU A 76 -7.32 1.63 -19.48
CA LEU A 76 -7.58 1.04 -20.80
C LEU A 76 -6.26 0.94 -21.55
N SER A 77 -5.95 -0.25 -22.06
CA SER A 77 -4.85 -0.41 -22.97
C SER A 77 -5.27 0.17 -24.33
N ASN A 78 -4.40 0.95 -24.95
CA ASN A 78 -4.64 1.48 -26.30
C ASN A 78 -4.32 0.41 -27.37
N LEU A 79 -4.40 -0.87 -27.02
CA LEU A 79 -4.07 -1.98 -27.91
C LEU A 79 -5.32 -2.43 -28.68
N PRO A 80 -5.19 -2.76 -29.98
CA PRO A 80 -6.31 -3.23 -30.80
C PRO A 80 -6.76 -4.66 -30.48
N ASP A 81 -6.12 -5.34 -29.53
CA ASP A 81 -6.45 -6.70 -29.12
C ASP A 81 -7.56 -6.68 -28.05
N SER A 82 -8.75 -7.19 -28.41
CA SER A 82 -9.89 -7.33 -27.50
C SER A 82 -9.58 -8.21 -26.27
N GLY A 83 -8.53 -9.03 -26.34
CA GLY A 83 -8.00 -9.81 -25.22
C GLY A 83 -7.29 -8.98 -24.15
N ARG A 84 -6.83 -7.77 -24.50
CA ARG A 84 -5.90 -6.96 -23.69
C ARG A 84 -6.43 -5.57 -23.38
N THR A 85 -7.73 -5.33 -23.53
CA THR A 85 -8.37 -4.00 -23.41
C THR A 85 -8.06 -3.24 -22.12
N VAL A 86 -7.77 -3.92 -21.02
CA VAL A 86 -7.42 -3.32 -19.73
C VAL A 86 -5.98 -3.69 -19.36
N GLU A 87 -5.15 -2.67 -19.14
CA GLU A 87 -3.83 -2.78 -18.53
C GLU A 87 -3.94 -2.56 -17.03
N VAL A 88 -3.40 -3.49 -16.25
CA VAL A 88 -3.31 -3.37 -14.79
C VAL A 88 -1.84 -3.38 -14.38
N ALA A 89 -1.42 -2.28 -13.76
CA ALA A 89 -0.10 -2.16 -13.16
C ALA A 89 -0.17 -2.62 -11.70
N VAL A 90 0.72 -3.52 -11.33
CA VAL A 90 0.75 -4.16 -10.03
C VAL A 90 2.13 -3.96 -9.40
N LEU A 91 2.16 -3.50 -8.16
CA LEU A 91 3.36 -3.43 -7.35
C LEU A 91 3.50 -4.72 -6.55
N VAL A 92 4.57 -5.45 -6.81
CA VAL A 92 4.92 -6.71 -6.12
C VAL A 92 6.24 -6.53 -5.39
N GLU A 93 6.34 -7.02 -4.16
CA GLU A 93 7.59 -7.00 -3.42
C GLU A 93 8.67 -7.83 -4.15
N GLU A 94 9.87 -7.28 -4.32
CA GLU A 94 10.93 -7.92 -5.12
C GLU A 94 11.28 -9.35 -4.71
N ARG A 95 11.16 -9.66 -3.41
CA ARG A 95 11.41 -11.00 -2.87
C ARG A 95 10.55 -12.10 -3.52
N PHE A 96 9.33 -11.76 -3.95
CA PHE A 96 8.39 -12.71 -4.55
C PHE A 96 8.52 -12.81 -6.07
N LEU A 97 9.31 -11.95 -6.73
CA LEU A 97 9.47 -11.98 -8.19
C LEU A 97 10.01 -13.33 -8.69
N ARG A 98 10.88 -13.97 -7.91
CA ARG A 98 11.44 -15.28 -8.25
C ARG A 98 10.40 -16.40 -8.23
N GLU A 99 9.27 -16.18 -7.55
CA GLU A 99 8.17 -17.13 -7.39
C GLU A 99 7.06 -16.92 -8.42
N ILE A 100 7.18 -15.90 -9.28
CA ILE A 100 6.25 -15.59 -10.38
C ILE A 100 6.94 -15.92 -11.72
N PRO A 101 6.93 -17.18 -12.15
CA PRO A 101 7.48 -17.55 -13.45
C PRO A 101 6.63 -17.00 -14.61
N ALA A 102 7.19 -16.97 -15.82
CA ALA A 102 6.57 -16.37 -17.00
C ALA A 102 5.30 -17.08 -17.49
N ASP A 103 5.07 -18.32 -17.06
CA ASP A 103 3.86 -19.11 -17.32
C ASP A 103 2.74 -18.86 -16.29
N SER A 104 2.98 -18.00 -15.30
CA SER A 104 1.96 -17.65 -14.29
C SER A 104 0.75 -16.98 -14.92
N THR A 105 -0.41 -17.26 -14.36
CA THR A 105 -1.70 -16.70 -14.75
C THR A 105 -2.20 -15.75 -13.68
N ALA A 106 -2.72 -14.60 -14.10
CA ALA A 106 -3.35 -13.61 -13.22
C ALA A 106 -4.85 -13.57 -13.49
N ALA A 107 -5.65 -13.72 -12.44
CA ALA A 107 -7.11 -13.66 -12.52
C ALA A 107 -7.69 -12.74 -11.45
N ILE A 108 -8.76 -12.02 -11.79
CA ILE A 108 -9.52 -11.24 -10.81
C ILE A 108 -10.42 -12.21 -10.04
N SER A 109 -10.32 -12.18 -8.72
CA SER A 109 -11.14 -12.98 -7.81
C SER A 109 -11.86 -12.09 -6.79
N ALA A 110 -13.00 -12.55 -6.30
CA ALA A 110 -13.73 -11.86 -5.24
C ALA A 110 -13.18 -12.28 -3.87
N ALA A 111 -12.81 -11.31 -3.03
CA ALA A 111 -12.39 -11.54 -1.65
C ALA A 111 -13.60 -11.88 -0.75
N ASN A 112 -14.78 -11.36 -1.09
CA ASN A 112 -16.02 -11.57 -0.36
C ASN A 112 -17.25 -11.44 -1.26
N LEU A 113 -18.43 -11.68 -0.68
CA LEU A 113 -19.72 -11.60 -1.39
C LEU A 113 -20.18 -10.17 -1.64
N LEU A 114 -19.54 -9.17 -1.04
CA LEU A 114 -19.91 -7.75 -1.14
C LEU A 114 -19.26 -7.04 -2.33
N GLY A 115 -18.37 -7.72 -3.04
CA GLY A 115 -17.78 -7.22 -4.28
C GLY A 115 -16.34 -6.74 -4.15
N ASP A 116 -15.68 -6.91 -2.99
CA ASP A 116 -14.24 -6.65 -2.89
C ASP A 116 -13.49 -7.62 -3.80
N LYS A 117 -12.58 -7.08 -4.60
CA LYS A 117 -11.83 -7.84 -5.61
C LYS A 117 -10.34 -7.75 -5.36
N PHE A 118 -9.64 -8.78 -5.78
CA PHE A 118 -8.20 -8.89 -5.68
C PHE A 118 -7.65 -9.60 -6.91
N ILE A 119 -6.37 -9.39 -7.21
CA ILE A 119 -5.67 -10.17 -8.23
C ILE A 119 -5.08 -11.40 -7.58
N ASN A 120 -5.42 -12.58 -8.10
CA ASN A 120 -4.77 -13.82 -7.74
C ASN A 120 -3.81 -14.23 -8.86
N ILE A 121 -2.55 -14.41 -8.50
CA ILE A 121 -1.50 -14.95 -9.35
C ILE A 121 -1.33 -16.41 -8.96
N THR A 122 -1.43 -17.30 -9.94
CA THR A 122 -1.24 -18.74 -9.80
C THR A 122 -0.29 -19.23 -10.87
N LYS A 123 0.47 -20.28 -10.56
CA LYS A 123 1.27 -20.99 -11.55
C LYS A 123 0.40 -21.92 -12.39
#